data_AF-M1QX04-F1
#
_entry.id   AF-M1QX04-F1
#
_cell.length_a   1.000
_cell.length_b   1.000
_cell.length_c   1.000
_cell.angle_alpha   90.00
_cell.angle_beta   90.00
_cell.angle_gamma   90.00
#
_symmetry.space_group_name_H-M   'P 1'
#
loop_
_entity.id
_entity.type
_entity.pdbx_description
1 polymer ?
#
loop_
_entity_poly.entity_id
_entity_poly.type
_entity_poly.pdbx_seq_one_letter_code
_entity_poly.pdbx_strand_id
1 'polypeptide(L)'
;LCKNMITGAAQMDGAILVVSGADGPMPQTKEHLLLAKQVGVPNIVVFLNKEDQVDDPELLELVQLEVQETLDAYEFPGEEVPIVTGSALLALEALIENTDVSDNKWVNKIYNLMEEVDSYIPPPEDGADKTLFITIKEDVSTITGRGTVATGLVERGVLKTGETVDIVGLGDTQTVTVTGLEMFQKTLEKTVAAN
;
A
#
# COMPACT_ATOMS: atom_id res chain seq x y z
N LEU A 1 -14.29 -11.26 6.37
CA LEU A 1 -12.90 -10.76 6.28
C LEU A 1 -12.52 -10.41 4.84
N CYS A 2 -12.76 -11.28 3.85
CA CYS A 2 -12.37 -11.03 2.45
C CYS A 2 -12.96 -9.73 1.83
N LYS A 3 -14.21 -9.35 2.12
CA LYS A 3 -14.80 -8.10 1.58
C LYS A 3 -14.11 -6.81 2.04
N ASN A 4 -13.57 -6.77 3.26
CA ASN A 4 -12.85 -5.58 3.76
C ASN A 4 -11.38 -5.58 3.31
N MET A 5 -10.82 -6.76 3.02
CA MET A 5 -9.45 -6.93 2.54
C MET A 5 -9.31 -6.48 1.07
N ILE A 6 -10.31 -6.77 0.23
CA ILE A 6 -10.32 -6.40 -1.19
C ILE A 6 -10.32 -4.87 -1.38
N THR A 7 -11.05 -4.11 -0.55
CA THR A 7 -11.05 -2.65 -0.60
C THR A 7 -9.77 -2.02 -0.05
N GLY A 8 -9.09 -2.67 0.90
CA GLY A 8 -7.81 -2.19 1.42
C GLY A 8 -6.64 -2.43 0.47
N ALA A 9 -6.56 -3.62 -0.13
CA ALA A 9 -5.40 -4.04 -0.91
C ALA A 9 -5.32 -3.40 -2.31
N ALA A 10 -6.43 -2.91 -2.86
CA ALA A 10 -6.46 -2.24 -4.17
C ALA A 10 -5.70 -0.89 -4.22
N GLN A 11 -5.24 -0.38 -3.07
CA GLN A 11 -4.45 0.85 -2.95
C GLN A 11 -3.16 0.63 -2.14
N MET A 12 -2.69 -0.61 -1.99
CA MET A 12 -1.48 -0.90 -1.20
C MET A 12 -0.24 -0.93 -2.08
N ASP A 13 0.73 -0.05 -1.78
CA ASP A 13 2.07 -0.07 -2.38
C ASP A 13 2.93 -1.24 -1.90
N GLY A 14 2.52 -1.87 -0.79
CA GLY A 14 3.10 -3.11 -0.27
C GLY A 14 2.27 -3.70 0.86
N ALA A 15 2.53 -4.95 1.21
CA ALA A 15 1.83 -5.64 2.29
C ALA A 15 2.80 -6.38 3.23
N ILE A 16 2.43 -6.47 4.51
CA ILE A 16 3.12 -7.32 5.49
C ILE A 16 2.33 -8.63 5.62
N LEU A 17 2.95 -9.74 5.23
CA LEU A 17 2.41 -11.09 5.41
C LEU A 17 2.83 -11.63 6.77
N VAL A 18 1.87 -11.72 7.70
CA VAL A 18 2.13 -12.29 9.02
C VAL A 18 1.84 -13.80 9.00
N VAL A 19 2.86 -14.60 9.32
CA VAL A 19 2.76 -16.07 9.43
C VAL A 19 3.19 -16.47 10.84
N SER A 20 2.59 -17.52 11.38
CA SER A 20 3.00 -18.07 12.68
C SER A 20 4.24 -18.94 12.49
N GLY A 21 5.34 -18.63 13.18
CA GLY A 21 6.55 -19.46 13.20
C GLY A 21 6.33 -20.84 13.81
N ALA A 22 5.26 -21.02 14.61
CA ALA A 22 4.89 -22.32 15.20
C ALA A 22 3.97 -23.15 14.30
N ASP A 23 3.11 -22.49 13.51
CA ASP A 23 2.07 -23.16 12.72
C ASP A 23 2.40 -23.26 11.21
N GLY A 24 3.34 -22.45 10.72
CA GLY A 24 3.69 -22.38 9.31
C GLY A 24 2.61 -21.74 8.40
N PRO A 25 2.77 -21.84 7.07
CA PRO A 25 1.82 -21.29 6.11
C PRO A 25 0.50 -22.09 6.08
N MET A 26 -0.57 -21.43 6.50
CA MET A 26 -1.91 -22.01 6.56
C MET A 26 -2.71 -21.77 5.26
N PRO A 27 -3.85 -22.46 5.03
CA PRO A 27 -4.69 -22.22 3.85
C PRO A 27 -5.09 -20.74 3.66
N GLN A 28 -5.30 -20.00 4.76
CA GLN A 28 -5.59 -18.56 4.69
C GLN A 28 -4.39 -17.74 4.18
N THR A 29 -3.15 -18.12 4.53
CA THR A 29 -1.92 -17.48 4.02
C THR A 29 -1.89 -17.54 2.50
N LYS A 30 -2.25 -18.71 1.94
CA LYS A 30 -2.32 -18.95 0.50
C LYS A 30 -3.43 -18.14 -0.17
N GLU A 31 -4.60 -18.05 0.46
CA GLU A 31 -5.71 -17.22 -0.03
C GLU A 31 -5.35 -15.74 -0.05
N HIS A 32 -4.68 -15.23 1.00
CA HIS A 32 -4.24 -13.84 1.05
C HIS A 32 -3.20 -13.51 -0.02
N LEU A 33 -2.23 -14.40 -0.27
CA LEU A 33 -1.26 -14.23 -1.35
C LEU A 33 -1.92 -14.19 -2.72
N LEU A 34 -2.88 -15.08 -2.96
CA LEU A 34 -3.65 -15.07 -4.21
C LEU A 34 -4.44 -13.77 -4.38
N LEU A 35 -5.09 -13.28 -3.33
CA LEU A 35 -5.83 -12.02 -3.38
C LEU A 35 -4.91 -10.81 -3.56
N ALA A 36 -3.77 -10.78 -2.87
CA ALA A 36 -2.76 -9.73 -3.01
C ALA A 36 -2.22 -9.66 -4.45
N LYS A 37 -2.03 -10.81 -5.09
CA LYS A 37 -1.66 -10.86 -6.51
C LYS A 37 -2.78 -10.32 -7.41
N GLN A 38 -4.03 -10.71 -7.15
CA GLN A 38 -5.19 -10.28 -7.95
C GLN A 38 -5.48 -8.78 -7.86
N VAL A 39 -5.25 -8.17 -6.69
CA VAL A 39 -5.41 -6.72 -6.49
C VAL A 39 -4.17 -5.92 -6.89
N GLY A 40 -3.07 -6.59 -7.26
CA GLY A 40 -1.88 -5.97 -7.81
C GLY A 40 -0.89 -5.42 -6.78
N VAL A 41 -0.83 -6.00 -5.57
CA VAL A 41 0.19 -5.64 -4.57
C VAL A 41 1.58 -5.99 -5.13
N PRO A 42 2.49 -5.01 -5.29
CA PRO A 42 3.75 -5.24 -5.98
C PRO A 42 4.82 -5.89 -5.08
N ASN A 43 4.86 -5.52 -3.79
CA ASN A 43 5.89 -5.94 -2.86
C ASN A 43 5.28 -6.49 -1.56
N ILE A 44 5.87 -7.56 -1.03
CA ILE A 44 5.45 -8.17 0.24
C ILE A 44 6.66 -8.33 1.13
N VAL A 45 6.51 -8.04 2.41
CA VAL A 45 7.49 -8.36 3.48
C VAL A 45 6.85 -9.38 4.41
N VAL A 46 7.61 -10.38 4.86
CA VAL A 46 7.08 -11.44 5.73
C VAL A 46 7.50 -11.18 7.18
N PHE A 47 6.54 -11.33 8.10
CA PHE A 47 6.81 -11.40 9.53
C PHE A 47 6.43 -12.77 10.10
N LEU A 48 7.43 -13.55 10.51
CA LEU A 48 7.24 -14.80 11.25
C LEU A 48 7.02 -14.47 12.73
N ASN A 49 5.75 -14.42 13.11
CA ASN A 49 5.29 -14.11 14.45
C ASN A 49 5.31 -15.34 15.37
N LYS A 50 5.22 -15.12 16.68
CA LYS A 50 5.25 -16.16 17.73
C LYS A 50 6.56 -16.93 17.83
N GLU A 51 7.69 -16.30 17.50
CA GLU A 51 9.01 -16.90 17.74
C GLU A 51 9.23 -17.27 19.22
N ASP A 52 8.57 -16.59 20.14
CA ASP A 52 8.58 -16.92 21.57
C ASP A 52 7.97 -18.29 21.92
N GLN A 53 7.20 -18.87 21.00
CA GLN A 53 6.57 -20.19 21.16
C GLN A 53 7.33 -21.30 20.44
N VAL A 54 8.45 -20.97 19.79
CA VAL A 54 9.27 -21.90 19.02
C VAL A 54 10.57 -22.13 19.79
N ASP A 55 10.68 -23.30 20.42
CA ASP A 55 11.86 -23.67 21.21
C ASP A 55 13.01 -24.21 20.33
N ASP A 56 12.71 -24.64 19.09
CA ASP A 56 13.65 -25.26 18.17
C ASP A 56 13.96 -24.34 16.97
N PRO A 57 15.20 -23.82 16.85
CA PRO A 57 15.62 -23.03 15.70
C PRO A 57 15.47 -23.75 14.34
N GLU A 58 15.63 -25.08 14.30
CA GLU A 58 15.52 -25.84 13.04
C GLU A 58 14.07 -25.82 12.50
N LEU A 59 13.09 -25.78 13.41
CA LEU A 59 11.68 -25.65 13.02
C LEU A 59 11.40 -24.29 12.39
N LEU A 60 11.99 -23.22 12.92
CA LEU A 60 11.82 -21.87 12.41
C LEU A 60 12.44 -21.72 11.00
N GLU A 61 13.61 -22.33 10.78
CA GLU A 61 14.26 -22.38 9.46
C GLU A 61 13.40 -23.17 8.45
N LEU A 62 12.80 -24.29 8.87
CA LEU A 62 11.89 -25.05 8.02
C LEU A 62 10.67 -24.22 7.62
N VAL A 63 10.06 -23.51 8.57
CA VAL A 63 8.91 -22.63 8.28
C VAL A 63 9.30 -21.48 7.35
N GLN A 64 10.51 -20.93 7.46
CA GLN A 64 11.01 -19.93 6.50
C GLN A 64 11.05 -20.50 5.08
N LEU A 65 11.61 -21.70 4.90
CA LEU A 65 11.67 -22.36 3.60
C LEU A 65 10.27 -22.61 3.02
N GLU A 66 9.33 -23.11 3.84
CA GLU A 66 7.95 -23.35 3.38
C GLU A 66 7.24 -22.05 2.96
N VAL A 67 7.53 -20.92 3.63
CA VAL A 67 6.99 -19.62 3.25
C VAL A 67 7.59 -19.12 1.94
N GLN A 68 8.91 -19.30 1.73
CA GLN A 68 9.57 -18.95 0.47
C GLN A 68 9.00 -19.74 -0.70
N GLU A 69 8.86 -21.06 -0.56
CA GLU A 69 8.24 -21.91 -1.58
C GLU A 69 6.78 -21.49 -1.85
N THR A 70 6.06 -21.09 -0.81
CA THR A 70 4.68 -20.60 -0.97
C THR A 70 4.66 -19.27 -1.74
N LEU A 71 5.57 -18.34 -1.46
CA LEU A 71 5.69 -17.08 -2.20
C LEU A 71 5.98 -17.33 -3.69
N ASP A 72 6.94 -18.21 -3.99
CA ASP A 72 7.30 -18.58 -5.35
C ASP A 72 6.12 -19.20 -6.11
N ALA A 73 5.34 -20.06 -5.44
CA ALA A 73 4.14 -20.68 -6.01
C ALA A 73 3.05 -19.67 -6.42
N TYR A 74 3.05 -18.47 -5.81
CA TYR A 74 2.13 -17.37 -6.12
C TYR A 74 2.79 -16.22 -6.89
N GLU A 75 3.94 -16.48 -7.53
CA GLU A 75 4.67 -15.53 -8.37
C GLU A 75 5.15 -14.27 -7.61
N PHE A 76 5.53 -14.43 -6.35
CA PHE A 76 6.33 -13.47 -5.59
C PHE A 76 7.77 -14.00 -5.47
N PRO A 77 8.80 -13.14 -5.48
CA PRO A 77 10.19 -13.59 -5.43
C PRO A 77 10.58 -14.05 -4.02
N GLY A 78 10.37 -15.32 -3.69
CA GLY A 78 10.54 -15.86 -2.33
C GLY A 78 11.94 -15.68 -1.76
N GLU A 79 12.98 -15.75 -2.61
CA GLU A 79 14.38 -15.54 -2.19
C GLU A 79 14.73 -14.06 -1.94
N GLU A 80 14.03 -13.12 -2.58
CA GLU A 80 14.32 -11.67 -2.45
C GLU A 80 13.48 -11.00 -1.36
N VAL A 81 12.33 -11.61 -1.01
CA VAL A 81 11.42 -11.08 0.01
C VAL A 81 12.07 -11.12 1.40
N PRO A 82 12.15 -9.99 2.12
CA PRO A 82 12.65 -9.97 3.49
C PRO A 82 11.73 -10.77 4.43
N ILE A 83 12.34 -11.63 5.24
CA ILE A 83 11.64 -12.42 6.26
C ILE A 83 12.21 -12.04 7.63
N VAL A 84 11.38 -11.43 8.47
CA VAL A 84 11.76 -11.04 9.83
C VAL A 84 11.03 -11.91 10.85
N THR A 85 11.75 -12.43 11.83
CA THR A 85 11.20 -13.27 12.91
C THR A 85 11.01 -12.45 14.18
N GLY A 86 9.92 -12.66 14.90
CA GLY A 86 9.68 -11.99 16.17
C GLY A 86 8.44 -12.41 16.94
N SER A 87 8.19 -11.70 18.02
CA SER A 87 6.98 -11.81 18.83
C SER A 87 6.30 -10.47 18.95
N ALA A 88 5.22 -10.28 18.20
CA ALA A 88 4.43 -9.05 18.26
C ALA A 88 3.76 -8.88 19.64
N LEU A 89 3.40 -9.99 20.30
CA LEU A 89 2.78 -9.94 21.63
C LEU A 89 3.77 -9.41 22.67
N LEU A 90 4.95 -10.01 22.76
CA LEU A 90 5.95 -9.59 23.75
C LEU A 90 6.53 -8.20 23.46
N ALA A 91 6.59 -7.80 22.18
CA ALA A 91 6.92 -6.42 21.81
C ALA A 91 5.86 -5.42 22.31
N LEU A 92 4.58 -5.75 22.14
CA LEU A 92 3.47 -4.90 22.60
C LEU A 92 3.42 -4.82 24.14
N GLU A 93 3.57 -5.95 24.83
CA GLU A 93 3.58 -6.00 26.30
C GLU A 93 4.71 -5.13 26.87
N ALA A 94 5.91 -5.21 26.29
CA ALA A 94 7.04 -4.36 26.68
C ALA A 94 6.73 -2.86 26.53
N LEU A 95 6.11 -2.46 25.41
CA LEU A 95 5.73 -1.06 25.14
C LEU A 95 4.63 -0.55 26.09
N ILE A 96 3.73 -1.43 26.54
CA ILE A 96 2.68 -1.10 27.51
C ILE A 96 3.30 -0.89 28.89
N GLU A 97 4.28 -1.71 29.28
CA GLU A 97 4.96 -1.58 30.57
C GLU A 97 5.85 -0.33 30.63
N ASN A 98 6.54 -0.01 29.54
CA ASN A 98 7.37 1.17 29.43
C ASN A 98 7.49 1.65 27.98
N THR A 99 7.29 2.95 27.76
CA THR A 99 7.37 3.57 26.43
C THR A 99 8.80 3.72 25.91
N ASP A 100 9.81 3.67 26.78
CA ASP A 100 11.24 3.74 26.39
C ASP A 100 11.89 2.36 26.57
N VAL A 101 11.69 1.50 25.57
CA VAL A 101 12.13 0.08 25.55
C VAL A 101 13.02 -0.23 24.34
N SER A 102 13.86 0.73 23.97
CA SER A 102 14.85 0.60 22.89
C SER A 102 15.84 -0.57 23.08
N ASP A 103 16.01 -1.06 24.31
CA ASP A 103 16.86 -2.23 24.61
C ASP A 103 16.11 -3.58 24.58
N ASN A 104 14.80 -3.61 24.30
CA ASN A 104 14.03 -4.85 24.29
C ASN A 104 14.20 -5.61 22.98
N LYS A 105 14.62 -6.88 23.06
CA LYS A 105 14.86 -7.74 21.88
C LYS A 105 13.66 -7.86 20.93
N TRP A 106 12.44 -7.87 21.47
CA TRP A 106 11.21 -8.05 20.67
C TRP A 106 10.80 -6.75 20.00
N VAL A 107 10.95 -5.63 20.70
CA VAL A 107 10.72 -4.29 20.13
C VAL A 107 11.72 -4.02 19.02
N ASN A 108 12.99 -4.39 19.20
CA ASN A 108 14.02 -4.27 18.16
C ASN A 108 13.71 -5.12 16.92
N LYS A 109 13.10 -6.30 17.08
CA LYS A 109 12.64 -7.10 15.93
C LYS A 109 11.50 -6.42 15.15
N ILE A 110 10.64 -5.65 15.82
CA ILE A 110 9.63 -4.82 15.13
C ILE A 110 10.28 -3.63 14.42
N TYR A 111 11.29 -2.99 15.02
CA TYR A 111 12.04 -1.95 14.33
C TYR A 111 12.75 -2.49 13.09
N ASN A 112 13.40 -3.66 13.19
CA ASN A 112 13.99 -4.32 12.02
C ASN A 112 12.95 -4.63 10.94
N LEU A 113 11.74 -5.08 11.31
CA LEU A 113 10.65 -5.28 10.35
C LEU A 113 10.30 -3.97 9.63
N MET A 114 10.22 -2.86 10.35
CA MET A 114 9.94 -1.55 9.75
C MET A 114 11.08 -1.08 8.85
N GLU A 115 12.34 -1.31 9.23
CA GLU A 115 13.51 -1.00 8.40
C GLU A 115 13.51 -1.80 7.09
N GLU A 116 13.19 -3.09 7.15
CA GLU A 116 13.06 -3.94 5.95
C GLU A 116 11.89 -3.48 5.07
N VAL A 117 10.77 -3.07 5.67
CA VAL A 117 9.65 -2.47 4.93
C VAL A 117 10.08 -1.19 4.21
N ASP A 118 10.75 -0.27 4.91
CA ASP A 118 11.22 0.99 4.34
C ASP A 118 12.28 0.78 3.24
N SER A 119 13.11 -0.27 3.36
CA SER A 119 14.16 -0.58 2.39
C SER A 119 13.64 -1.34 1.17
N TYR A 120 12.70 -2.26 1.37
CA TYR A 120 12.24 -3.18 0.32
C TYR A 120 11.02 -2.66 -0.43
N ILE A 121 10.11 -1.96 0.26
CA ILE A 121 8.93 -1.38 -0.39
C ILE A 121 9.33 0.02 -0.86
N PRO A 122 9.49 0.24 -2.17
CA PRO A 122 9.83 1.57 -2.66
C PRO A 122 8.74 2.54 -2.24
N PRO A 123 9.11 3.79 -1.88
CA PRO A 123 8.11 4.81 -1.63
C PRO A 123 7.22 4.93 -2.88
N PRO A 124 5.91 5.15 -2.72
CA PRO A 124 5.01 5.33 -3.84
C PRO A 124 5.59 6.38 -4.78
N GLU A 125 5.72 6.03 -6.07
CA GLU A 125 6.14 7.00 -7.08
C GLU A 125 5.20 8.21 -6.99
N ASP A 126 5.78 9.40 -6.78
CA ASP A 126 5.06 10.66 -6.81
C ASP A 126 4.16 10.64 -8.05
N GLY A 127 2.85 10.58 -7.83
CA GLY A 127 1.87 10.41 -8.89
C GLY A 127 1.95 11.50 -9.96
N ALA A 128 2.73 12.56 -9.73
CA ALA A 128 3.03 13.65 -10.64
C ALA A 128 3.51 13.21 -12.03
N ASP A 129 4.34 12.17 -12.15
CA ASP A 129 4.87 11.72 -13.45
C ASP A 129 3.91 10.81 -14.23
N LYS A 130 2.81 10.37 -13.60
CA LYS A 130 1.79 9.54 -14.26
C LYS A 130 0.86 10.41 -15.11
N THR A 131 0.29 9.83 -16.18
CA THR A 131 -0.70 10.52 -17.00
C THR A 131 -1.87 10.99 -16.14
N LEU A 132 -2.22 12.27 -16.27
CA LEU A 132 -3.29 12.90 -15.53
C LEU A 132 -4.59 12.07 -15.59
N PHE A 133 -5.15 11.77 -14.43
CA PHE A 133 -6.47 11.17 -14.31
C PHE A 133 -7.24 11.84 -13.17
N ILE A 134 -8.39 12.41 -13.50
CA ILE A 134 -9.25 13.12 -12.56
C ILE A 134 -10.60 12.44 -12.55
N THR A 135 -11.04 11.97 -11.38
CA THR A 135 -12.41 11.48 -11.21
C THR A 135 -13.32 12.67 -10.92
N ILE A 136 -14.32 12.89 -11.78
CA ILE A 136 -15.38 13.87 -11.50
C ILE A 136 -16.33 13.24 -10.48
N LYS A 137 -16.34 13.75 -9.24
CA LYS A 137 -16.99 13.09 -8.10
C LYS A 137 -18.38 13.61 -7.78
N GLU A 138 -18.63 14.91 -7.96
CA GLU A 138 -19.76 15.54 -7.28
C GLU A 138 -20.69 16.32 -8.21
N ASP A 139 -20.19 17.29 -8.98
CA ASP A 139 -21.07 18.11 -9.81
C ASP A 139 -20.32 18.83 -10.96
N VAL A 140 -21.05 19.15 -12.02
CA VAL A 140 -20.62 20.03 -13.11
C VAL A 140 -21.52 21.25 -13.10
N SER A 141 -20.99 22.37 -12.63
CA SER A 141 -21.72 23.63 -12.50
C SER A 141 -21.30 24.64 -13.57
N THR A 142 -22.25 25.43 -14.07
CA THR A 142 -21.94 26.57 -14.95
C THR A 142 -21.95 27.85 -14.13
N ILE A 143 -20.81 28.52 -14.03
CA ILE A 143 -20.66 29.79 -13.32
C ILE A 143 -20.69 30.93 -14.34
N THR A 144 -21.65 31.83 -14.19
CA THR A 144 -21.79 33.02 -15.05
C THR A 144 -20.49 33.83 -15.07
N GLY A 145 -19.91 34.00 -16.27
CA GLY A 145 -18.67 34.76 -16.46
C GLY A 145 -17.37 33.97 -16.24
N ARG A 146 -17.43 32.71 -15.79
CA ARG A 146 -16.25 31.82 -15.66
C ARG A 146 -16.35 30.56 -16.53
N GLY A 147 -17.56 30.14 -16.89
CA GLY A 147 -17.79 28.95 -17.73
C GLY A 147 -18.17 27.72 -16.90
N THR A 148 -17.92 26.54 -17.47
CA THR A 148 -18.23 25.25 -16.85
C THR A 148 -17.11 24.83 -15.91
N VAL A 149 -17.47 24.47 -14.68
CA VAL A 149 -16.57 24.01 -13.62
C VAL A 149 -16.97 22.61 -13.21
N ALA A 150 -16.04 21.67 -13.29
CA ALA A 150 -16.23 20.30 -12.82
C ALA A 150 -15.42 20.08 -11.54
N THR A 151 -16.04 19.52 -10.50
CA THR A 151 -15.37 19.18 -9.24
C THR A 151 -14.97 17.71 -9.22
N GLY A 152 -13.74 17.45 -8.81
CA GLY A 152 -13.18 16.10 -8.83
C GLY A 152 -11.95 15.93 -7.96
N LEU A 153 -11.54 14.67 -7.83
CA LEU A 153 -10.28 14.29 -7.21
C LEU A 153 -9.27 13.96 -8.30
N VAL A 154 -8.07 14.53 -8.21
CA VAL A 154 -6.93 14.09 -9.01
C VAL A 154 -6.44 12.77 -8.44
N GLU A 155 -6.65 11.68 -9.16
CA GLU A 155 -6.25 10.33 -8.73
C GLU A 155 -4.77 10.08 -9.05
N ARG A 156 -4.25 10.65 -10.14
CA ARG A 156 -2.84 10.59 -10.56
C ARG A 156 -2.50 11.72 -11.53
N GLY A 157 -1.23 12.05 -11.65
CA GLY A 157 -0.66 13.07 -12.53
C GLY A 157 -0.66 14.49 -11.96
N VAL A 158 -0.17 15.42 -12.78
CA VAL A 158 -0.25 16.86 -12.55
C VAL A 158 -1.15 17.49 -13.59
N LEU A 159 -1.99 18.43 -13.16
CA LEU A 159 -2.70 19.32 -14.07
C LEU A 159 -2.24 20.75 -13.83
N LYS A 160 -1.83 21.44 -14.89
CA LYS A 160 -1.53 22.87 -14.87
C LYS A 160 -2.59 23.66 -15.61
N THR A 161 -2.78 24.90 -15.17
CA THR A 161 -3.65 25.83 -15.89
C THR A 161 -3.09 26.07 -17.31
N GLY A 162 -3.95 25.95 -18.32
CA GLY A 162 -3.60 26.08 -19.74
C GLY A 162 -3.33 24.76 -20.46
N GLU A 163 -3.26 23.63 -19.74
CA GLU A 163 -3.10 22.32 -20.37
C GLU A 163 -4.40 21.80 -20.99
N THR A 164 -4.25 20.98 -22.03
CA THR A 164 -5.34 20.33 -22.72
C THR A 164 -5.57 18.94 -22.14
N VAL A 165 -6.83 18.60 -21.87
CA VAL A 165 -7.25 17.32 -21.29
C VAL A 165 -8.37 16.70 -22.10
N ASP A 166 -8.45 15.38 -22.08
CA ASP A 166 -9.54 14.63 -22.71
C ASP A 166 -10.59 14.23 -21.68
N ILE A 167 -11.85 14.59 -21.95
CA ILE A 167 -12.99 14.11 -21.18
C ILE A 167 -13.38 12.76 -21.74
N VAL A 168 -13.22 11.70 -20.92
CA VAL A 168 -13.46 10.31 -21.32
C VAL A 168 -14.58 9.71 -20.47
N GLY A 169 -15.57 9.10 -21.12
CA GLY A 169 -16.67 8.38 -20.48
C GLY A 169 -18.06 8.88 -20.90
N LEU A 170 -19.06 7.99 -20.81
CA LEU A 170 -20.49 8.20 -21.13
C LEU A 170 -20.83 8.59 -22.60
N GLY A 171 -19.91 9.19 -23.35
CA GLY A 171 -20.05 9.54 -24.78
C GLY A 171 -18.72 9.60 -25.52
N ASP A 172 -18.69 10.30 -26.66
CA ASP A 172 -17.47 10.49 -27.45
C ASP A 172 -16.44 11.33 -26.70
N THR A 173 -15.17 10.96 -26.81
CA THR A 173 -14.06 11.70 -26.18
C THR A 173 -13.98 13.11 -26.74
N GLN A 174 -13.95 14.10 -25.83
CA GLN A 174 -13.82 15.51 -26.19
C GLN A 174 -12.57 16.12 -25.54
N THR A 175 -11.76 16.76 -26.38
CA THR A 175 -10.56 17.47 -25.95
C THR A 175 -10.91 18.90 -25.55
N VAL A 176 -10.54 19.31 -24.33
CA VAL A 176 -10.83 20.63 -23.77
C VAL A 176 -9.58 21.25 -23.15
N THR A 177 -9.53 22.58 -23.06
CA THR A 177 -8.43 23.31 -22.41
C THR A 177 -8.84 23.77 -21.02
N VAL A 178 -8.00 23.51 -20.02
CA VAL A 178 -8.23 23.93 -18.65
C VAL A 178 -7.87 25.41 -18.50
N THR A 179 -8.86 26.23 -18.19
CA THR A 179 -8.69 27.70 -18.08
C THR A 179 -8.41 28.18 -16.66
N GLY A 180 -8.62 27.34 -15.65
CA GLY A 180 -8.32 27.67 -14.26
C GLY A 180 -8.48 26.49 -13.32
N LEU A 181 -7.76 26.56 -12.19
CA LEU A 181 -7.82 25.58 -11.10
C LEU A 181 -8.10 26.32 -9.79
N GLU A 182 -9.01 25.80 -8.98
CA GLU A 182 -9.33 26.36 -7.66
C GLU A 182 -9.46 25.24 -6.62
N MET A 183 -8.93 25.47 -5.41
CA MET A 183 -9.12 24.60 -4.24
C MET A 183 -9.41 25.48 -3.02
N PHE A 184 -10.51 25.21 -2.30
CA PHE A 184 -10.96 25.99 -1.14
C PHE A 184 -10.93 27.52 -1.37
N GLN A 185 -11.47 27.99 -2.50
CA GLN A 185 -11.52 29.40 -2.93
C GLN A 185 -10.15 30.07 -3.19
N LYS A 186 -9.09 29.28 -3.34
CA LYS A 186 -7.77 29.76 -3.77
C LYS A 186 -7.48 29.29 -5.19
N THR A 187 -7.07 30.21 -6.05
CA THR A 187 -6.58 29.88 -7.39
C THR A 187 -5.24 29.15 -7.29
N LEU A 188 -5.09 28.08 -8.06
CA LEU A 188 -3.86 27.30 -8.15
C LEU A 188 -3.30 27.39 -9.58
N GLU A 189 -1.97 27.40 -9.70
CA GLU A 189 -1.30 27.25 -11.01
C GLU A 189 -1.14 25.78 -11.41
N LYS A 190 -1.04 24.89 -10.42
CA LYS A 190 -0.93 23.44 -10.58
C LYS A 190 -1.66 22.71 -9.47
N THR A 191 -2.18 21.52 -9.79
CA THR A 191 -2.69 20.55 -8.82
C THR A 191 -2.07 19.18 -9.08
N VAL A 192 -1.87 18.39 -8.03
CA VAL A 192 -1.29 17.05 -8.10
C VAL A 192 -2.23 16.05 -7.43
N ALA A 193 -2.01 14.77 -7.67
CA ALA A 193 -2.70 13.71 -6.95
C ALA A 193 -2.57 13.91 -5.44
N ALA A 194 -3.69 13.82 -4.73
CA ALA A 194 -3.66 13.79 -3.27
C ALA A 194 -3.29 12.36 -2.85
N ASN A 195 -2.19 12.20 -2.09
CA ASN A 195 -1.95 10.97 -1.34
C ASN A 195 -3.02 10.79 -0.27
#